data_AF-A0A953H5Q1-F1
#
_entry.id   AF-A0A953H5Q1-F1
#
_cell.length_a   1.000
_cell.length_b   1.000
_cell.length_c   1.000
_cell.angle_alpha   90.00
_cell.angle_beta   90.00
_cell.angle_gamma   90.00
#
_symmetry.space_group_name_H-M   'P 1'
#
loop_
_entity.id
_entity.type
_entity.pdbx_description
1 polymer ?
#
loop_
_entity_poly.entity_id
_entity_poly.type
_entity_poly.pdbx_seq_one_letter_code
_entity_poly.pdbx_strand_id
1 'polypeptide(L)'
;MALFWKRKETNEEFQEPVAAEKPEVTSASGGFITATTPEPAPAEAKKSGFFGKITSALSQRIKKTKDEFVGQIGAAIKAAGKVDENLIERVEEIMIRADVGAETTMKIVNEMREFEA
;
A
#
# COMPACT_ATOMS: atom_id res chain seq x y z
N MET A 1 3.56 6.24 47.58
CA MET A 1 4.44 7.42 47.47
C MET A 1 5.01 7.43 46.06
N ALA A 2 4.57 8.41 45.26
CA ALA A 2 5.11 8.71 43.95
C ALA A 2 6.60 9.08 44.06
N LEU A 3 7.36 8.89 42.99
CA LEU A 3 8.16 9.95 42.37
C LEU A 3 8.62 9.42 40.98
N PHE A 4 7.86 9.63 39.92
CA PHE A 4 7.80 10.87 39.13
C PHE A 4 8.95 10.95 38.12
N TRP A 5 8.70 10.36 36.94
CA TRP A 5 8.80 11.03 35.65
C TRP A 5 9.95 12.06 35.53
N LYS A 6 11.19 11.61 35.75
CA LYS A 6 12.38 12.42 35.47
C LYS A 6 12.69 12.38 33.97
N ARG A 7 11.73 12.86 33.16
CA ARG A 7 11.95 13.27 31.78
C ARG A 7 12.89 14.47 31.83
N LYS A 8 14.15 14.28 31.43
CA LYS A 8 15.07 15.39 31.16
C LYS A 8 14.80 15.88 29.74
N GLU A 9 14.29 17.09 29.66
CA GLU A 9 14.36 17.92 28.47
C GLU A 9 15.82 18.34 28.28
N THR A 10 16.47 17.78 27.27
CA THR A 10 17.65 18.40 26.67
C THR A 10 17.30 18.65 25.22
N ASN A 11 16.89 19.89 25.00
CA ASN A 11 16.85 20.60 23.73
C ASN A 11 18.23 20.49 23.08
N GLU A 12 18.40 19.51 22.18
CA GLU A 12 19.57 19.40 21.33
C GLU A 12 19.25 20.04 19.98
N GLU A 13 19.89 21.17 19.84
CA GLU A 13 19.92 22.13 18.75
C GLU A 13 20.08 21.45 17.39
N PHE A 14 19.11 21.71 16.52
CA PHE A 14 19.20 21.52 15.08
C PHE A 14 20.37 22.36 14.53
N GLN A 15 21.41 21.70 14.05
CA GLN A 15 22.46 22.31 13.25
C GLN A 15 22.57 21.57 11.91
N GLU A 16 22.15 22.24 10.83
CA GLU A 16 22.46 21.84 9.45
C GLU A 16 23.90 22.26 9.09
N PRO A 17 24.66 21.42 8.38
CA PRO A 17 25.75 21.90 7.56
C PRO A 17 25.30 22.12 6.10
N VAL A 18 25.32 23.40 5.78
CA VAL A 18 25.29 24.08 4.48
C VAL A 18 26.08 23.42 3.34
N ALA A 19 25.38 23.31 2.20
CA ALA A 19 25.78 23.67 0.82
C ALA A 19 26.91 22.94 0.05
N ALA A 20 26.52 22.53 -1.18
CA ALA A 20 27.25 22.52 -2.47
C ALA A 20 28.32 21.43 -2.68
N GLU A 21 28.51 20.77 -3.83
CA GLU A 21 27.86 20.77 -5.16
C GLU A 21 28.31 19.47 -5.89
N LYS A 22 27.61 19.14 -6.98
CA LYS A 22 27.66 17.93 -7.84
C LYS A 22 28.98 17.81 -8.65
N PRO A 23 29.29 16.63 -9.21
CA PRO A 23 28.97 16.43 -10.65
C PRO A 23 28.49 14.99 -10.94
N GLU A 24 27.30 14.78 -11.52
CA GLU A 24 27.07 14.73 -12.98
C GLU A 24 28.10 13.93 -13.75
N VAL A 25 27.78 12.66 -14.02
CA VAL A 25 28.32 11.92 -15.16
C VAL A 25 27.12 11.50 -15.99
N THR A 26 26.89 12.24 -17.08
CA THR A 26 26.12 11.79 -18.23
C THR A 26 27.06 10.98 -19.12
N SER A 27 26.63 9.79 -19.56
CA SER A 27 27.15 9.22 -20.81
C SER A 27 26.19 8.17 -21.36
N ALA A 28 26.03 8.23 -22.66
CA ALA A 28 24.93 7.74 -23.46
C ALA A 28 25.08 6.25 -23.88
N SER A 29 24.11 5.83 -24.70
CA SER A 29 23.94 4.53 -25.39
C SER A 29 23.33 3.45 -24.49
N GLY A 30 22.19 2.86 -24.81
CA GLY A 30 21.76 2.36 -26.12
C GLY A 30 21.89 0.84 -26.05
N GLY A 31 20.81 0.15 -25.66
CA GLY A 31 20.87 -1.29 -25.42
C GLY A 31 19.50 -1.89 -25.13
N PHE A 32 18.82 -2.25 -26.20
CA PHE A 32 17.72 -3.21 -26.27
C PHE A 32 17.89 -4.36 -25.26
N ILE A 33 17.02 -4.43 -24.25
CA ILE A 33 16.78 -5.68 -23.53
C ILE A 33 15.51 -6.30 -24.09
N THR A 34 15.76 -7.20 -25.04
CA THR A 34 14.91 -8.30 -25.48
C THR A 34 13.99 -8.78 -24.36
N ALA A 35 12.69 -8.82 -24.65
CA ALA A 35 11.72 -9.60 -23.90
C ALA A 35 12.08 -11.08 -23.98
N THR A 36 12.90 -11.54 -23.05
CA THR A 36 13.00 -12.97 -22.73
C THR A 36 12.13 -13.18 -21.51
N THR A 37 10.92 -13.68 -21.73
CA THR A 37 10.16 -14.42 -20.72
C THR A 37 11.02 -15.61 -20.27
N PRO A 38 11.47 -15.70 -19.00
CA PRO A 38 11.83 -16.99 -18.45
C PRO A 38 10.54 -17.72 -18.05
N GLU A 39 10.22 -18.74 -18.85
CA GLU A 39 9.34 -19.86 -18.50
C GLU A 39 9.75 -20.47 -17.14
N PRO A 40 8.80 -20.90 -16.30
CA PRO A 40 9.04 -21.14 -14.87
C PRO A 40 9.77 -22.47 -14.61
N ALA A 41 11.03 -22.38 -14.20
CA ALA A 41 11.81 -23.47 -13.63
C ALA A 41 11.87 -23.35 -12.09
N PRO A 42 12.04 -24.47 -11.37
CA PRO A 42 11.08 -25.10 -10.48
C PRO A 42 11.00 -24.48 -9.08
N ALA A 43 9.91 -24.79 -8.38
CA ALA A 43 9.66 -24.44 -6.99
C ALA A 43 10.75 -24.99 -6.06
N GLU A 44 11.78 -24.18 -5.79
CA GLU A 44 12.75 -24.47 -4.73
C GLU A 44 12.16 -24.07 -3.39
N ALA A 45 11.83 -25.10 -2.59
CA ALA A 45 11.38 -24.98 -1.23
C ALA A 45 12.42 -24.22 -0.39
N LYS A 46 12.22 -22.91 -0.24
CA LYS A 46 12.97 -22.07 0.72
C LYS A 46 12.82 -22.70 2.10
N LYS A 47 13.95 -23.15 2.68
CA LYS A 47 14.03 -23.65 4.05
C LYS A 47 13.33 -22.64 4.96
N SER A 48 12.12 -22.96 5.41
CA SER A 48 11.29 -22.05 6.19
C SER A 48 11.81 -21.99 7.63
N GLY A 49 12.82 -21.15 7.83
CA GLY A 49 13.17 -20.66 9.16
C GLY A 49 11.97 -19.97 9.80
N PHE A 50 12.08 -19.64 11.09
CA PHE A 50 11.02 -18.98 11.87
C PHE A 50 10.36 -17.78 11.15
N PHE A 51 11.15 -16.94 10.46
CA PHE A 51 10.64 -15.82 9.65
C PHE A 51 9.79 -16.25 8.44
N GLY A 52 10.12 -17.38 7.81
CA GLY A 52 9.34 -17.94 6.70
C GLY A 52 7.97 -18.42 7.14
N LYS A 53 7.86 -18.98 8.35
CA LYS A 53 6.58 -19.39 8.94
C LYS A 53 5.71 -18.18 9.29
N ILE A 54 6.29 -17.14 9.86
CA ILE A 54 5.57 -15.89 10.19
C ILE A 54 5.06 -15.20 8.92
N THR A 55 5.91 -15.02 7.92
CA THR A 55 5.51 -14.39 6.65
C THR A 55 4.46 -15.21 5.92
N SER A 56 4.58 -16.54 5.89
CA SER A 56 3.54 -17.40 5.31
C SER A 56 2.19 -17.26 6.05
N ALA A 57 2.20 -17.29 7.38
CA ALA A 57 0.99 -17.13 8.19
C ALA A 57 0.35 -15.73 8.03
N LEU A 58 1.15 -14.67 7.99
CA LEU A 58 0.68 -13.31 7.78
C LEU A 58 0.09 -13.13 6.38
N SER A 59 0.77 -13.62 5.35
CA SER A 59 0.29 -13.58 3.96
C SER A 59 -1.03 -14.32 3.81
N GLN A 60 -1.20 -15.48 4.45
CA GLN A 60 -2.47 -16.22 4.40
C GLN A 60 -3.62 -15.43 5.05
N ARG A 61 -3.36 -14.73 6.16
CA ARG A 61 -4.36 -13.90 6.84
C ARG A 61 -4.74 -12.67 6.02
N ILE A 62 -3.75 -11.95 5.49
CA ILE A 62 -3.98 -10.78 4.63
C ILE A 62 -4.72 -11.19 3.36
N LYS A 63 -4.39 -12.35 2.78
CA LYS A 63 -5.10 -12.87 1.61
C LYS A 63 -6.58 -13.02 1.89
N LYS A 64 -6.97 -13.56 3.05
CA LYS A 64 -8.39 -13.70 3.42
C LYS A 64 -9.10 -12.36 3.47
N THR A 65 -8.53 -11.36 4.16
CA THR A 65 -9.13 -10.02 4.24
C THR A 65 -9.22 -9.35 2.86
N LYS A 66 -8.18 -9.48 2.04
CA LYS A 66 -8.17 -8.96 0.66
C LYS A 66 -9.25 -9.62 -0.19
N ASP A 67 -9.35 -10.95 -0.13
CA ASP A 67 -10.34 -11.71 -0.92
C ASP A 67 -11.78 -11.32 -0.51
N GLU A 68 -12.04 -11.15 0.79
CA GLU A 68 -13.34 -10.69 1.30
C GLU A 68 -13.65 -9.25 0.86
N PHE A 69 -12.68 -8.33 1.02
CA PHE A 69 -12.83 -6.92 0.67
C PHE A 69 -13.08 -6.72 -0.84
N VAL A 70 -12.24 -7.33 -1.68
CA VAL A 70 -12.40 -7.28 -3.14
C VAL A 70 -13.69 -7.97 -3.57
N GLY A 71 -14.08 -9.04 -2.88
CA GLY A 71 -15.36 -9.71 -3.13
C GLY A 71 -16.57 -8.81 -2.90
N GLN A 72 -16.58 -8.04 -1.79
CA GLN A 72 -17.66 -7.09 -1.48
C GLN A 72 -17.74 -5.96 -2.49
N ILE A 73 -16.62 -5.34 -2.83
CA ILE A 73 -16.56 -4.28 -3.85
C ILE A 73 -17.01 -4.83 -5.21
N GLY A 74 -16.53 -6.00 -5.61
CA GLY A 74 -16.91 -6.64 -6.86
C GLY A 74 -18.41 -6.97 -6.93
N ALA A 75 -19.02 -7.36 -5.81
CA ALA A 75 -20.46 -7.58 -5.73
C ALA A 75 -21.27 -6.28 -5.88
N ALA A 76 -20.82 -5.19 -5.24
CA ALA A 76 -21.44 -3.88 -5.38
C ALA A 76 -21.41 -3.38 -6.84
N ILE A 77 -20.25 -3.48 -7.49
CA ILE A 77 -20.07 -3.09 -8.90
C ILE A 77 -20.97 -3.92 -9.83
N LYS A 78 -21.02 -5.25 -9.65
CA LYS A 78 -21.88 -6.13 -10.46
C LYS A 78 -23.36 -5.79 -10.32
N ALA A 79 -23.79 -5.36 -9.14
CA ALA A 79 -25.19 -4.99 -8.91
C ALA A 79 -25.55 -3.64 -9.54
N ALA A 80 -24.61 -2.70 -9.62
CA ALA A 80 -24.84 -1.38 -10.18
C ALA A 80 -24.75 -1.34 -11.72
N GLY A 81 -23.85 -2.11 -12.32
CA GLY A 81 -23.67 -2.19 -13.79
C GLY A 81 -23.02 -0.96 -14.44
N LYS A 82 -23.14 0.22 -13.81
CA LYS A 82 -22.43 1.46 -14.14
C LYS A 82 -21.90 2.10 -12.85
N VAL A 83 -20.93 2.99 -12.99
CA VAL A 83 -20.47 3.83 -11.87
C VAL A 83 -21.47 4.98 -11.74
N ASP A 84 -22.22 5.00 -10.64
CA ASP A 84 -23.19 6.04 -10.28
C ASP A 84 -23.11 6.33 -8.77
N GLU A 85 -23.81 7.37 -8.33
CA GLU A 85 -23.86 7.79 -6.92
C GLU A 85 -24.15 6.63 -5.95
N ASN A 86 -25.12 5.77 -6.31
CA ASN A 86 -25.54 4.65 -5.46
C ASN A 86 -24.46 3.57 -5.34
N LEU A 87 -23.64 3.36 -6.37
CA LEU A 87 -22.49 2.48 -6.28
C LEU A 87 -21.42 3.09 -5.38
N ILE A 88 -21.12 4.36 -5.57
CA ILE A 88 -20.05 5.07 -4.88
C ILE A 88 -20.32 5.09 -3.37
N GLU A 89 -21.55 5.38 -2.96
CA GLU A 89 -21.97 5.38 -1.55
C GLU A 89 -21.84 3.98 -0.91
N ARG A 90 -22.17 2.92 -1.66
CA ARG A 90 -21.97 1.52 -1.21
C ARG A 90 -20.50 1.16 -1.09
N VAL A 91 -19.66 1.62 -2.01
CA VAL A 91 -18.20 1.40 -1.95
C VAL A 91 -17.59 2.14 -0.76
N GLU A 92 -18.02 3.38 -0.50
CA GLU A 92 -17.63 4.15 0.69
C GLU A 92 -17.94 3.36 1.98
N GLU A 93 -19.17 2.86 2.13
CA GLU A 93 -19.57 2.08 3.29
C GLU A 93 -18.66 0.86 3.52
N ILE A 94 -18.35 0.11 2.45
CA ILE A 94 -17.46 -1.04 2.50
C ILE A 94 -16.06 -0.62 2.96
N MET A 95 -15.53 0.50 2.47
CA MET A 95 -14.18 0.98 2.80
C MET A 95 -14.07 1.50 4.23
N ILE A 96 -15.09 2.19 4.75
CA ILE A 96 -15.15 2.59 6.16
C ILE A 96 -15.15 1.36 7.07
N ARG A 97 -15.92 0.33 6.72
CA ARG A 97 -15.97 -0.94 7.48
C ARG A 97 -14.67 -1.74 7.41
N ALA A 98 -13.90 -1.58 6.33
CA ALA A 98 -12.62 -2.25 6.14
C ALA A 98 -11.44 -1.54 6.80
N ASP A 99 -11.70 -0.59 7.72
CA ASP A 99 -10.69 0.17 8.45
C ASP A 99 -9.76 1.03 7.56
N VAL A 100 -10.25 1.48 6.38
CA VAL A 100 -9.49 2.40 5.50
C VAL A 100 -9.46 3.83 6.06
N GLY A 101 -10.52 4.23 6.76
CA GLY A 101 -10.68 5.56 7.36
C GLY A 101 -11.32 6.59 6.44
N ALA A 102 -12.04 7.56 7.04
CA ALA A 102 -12.90 8.49 6.31
C ALA A 102 -12.14 9.39 5.31
N GLU A 103 -10.96 9.90 5.68
CA GLU A 103 -10.18 10.79 4.81
C GLU A 103 -9.73 10.08 3.54
N THR A 104 -9.16 8.87 3.68
CA THR A 104 -8.66 8.08 2.56
C THR A 104 -9.81 7.56 1.70
N THR A 105 -10.89 7.11 2.32
CA THR A 105 -12.09 6.72 1.58
C THR A 105 -12.62 7.87 0.74
N MET A 106 -12.75 9.08 1.31
CA MET A 106 -13.23 10.26 0.56
C MET A 106 -12.37 10.60 -0.64
N LYS A 107 -11.04 10.51 -0.52
CA LYS A 107 -10.14 10.72 -1.66
C LYS A 107 -10.43 9.73 -2.79
N ILE A 108 -10.55 8.44 -2.45
CA ILE A 108 -10.76 7.38 -3.44
C ILE A 108 -12.15 7.50 -4.10
N VAL A 109 -13.21 7.77 -3.34
CA VAL A 109 -14.54 7.93 -3.94
C VAL A 109 -14.67 9.20 -4.78
N ASN A 110 -13.95 10.27 -4.43
CA ASN A 110 -13.90 11.47 -5.26
C ASN A 110 -13.20 11.20 -6.60
N GLU A 111 -12.06 10.50 -6.58
CA GLU A 111 -11.41 10.04 -7.82
C GLU A 111 -12.37 9.18 -8.66
N MET A 112 -13.16 8.29 -8.04
CA MET A 112 -14.17 7.49 -8.75
C MET A 112 -15.27 8.34 -9.42
N ARG A 113 -15.70 9.43 -8.80
CA ARG A 113 -16.69 10.37 -9.37
C ARG A 113 -16.17 11.08 -10.61
N GLU A 114 -14.86 11.36 -10.66
CA GLU A 114 -14.24 11.99 -11.84
C GLU A 114 -14.30 11.09 -13.09
N PHE A 115 -14.38 9.76 -12.91
CA PHE A 115 -14.59 8.81 -14.00
C PHE A 115 -16.05 8.70 -14.48
N GLU A 116 -17.01 9.39 -13.84
CA GLU A 116 -18.41 9.45 -14.27
C GLU A 116 -18.65 10.44 -15.44
N ALA A 117 -17.59 11.12 -15.91
CA ALA A 117 -17.62 12.08 -17.03
C ALA A 117 -17.81 11.43 -18.42
#